data_AF-A0A3C0TB77-F1
#
_entry.id   AF-A0A3C0TB77-F1
#
_cell.length_a   1.000
_cell.length_b   1.000
_cell.length_c   1.000
_cell.angle_alpha   90.00
_cell.angle_beta   90.00
_cell.angle_gamma   90.00
#
_symmetry.space_group_name_H-M   'P 1'
#
loop_
_entity.id
_entity.type
_entity.pdbx_description
1 polymer ?
#
loop_
_entity_poly.entity_id
_entity_poly.type
_entity_poly.pdbx_seq_one_letter_code
_entity_poly.pdbx_strand_id
1 'polypeptide(L)'
;LTCFLAESLTRDGIFECLRRRHHYGTTGTRLFLEVRAELAAGGKCYHDDPNVFPDAGFDTVSQVMMGDIVQTDDAEVTLAVEVSAQGPIERIEIRNGLEVVQTLRGFSEDDLGERIRVVWSGAEYRGRGRETNWKGRACFEGASIRRMDKINAWNHERKLEQRGRDVVVFDAITTGNFGGFDVWLDDIANARFSIETNLGSLSGSLSEIGIEDTVMDAGG
;
A
#
# COMPACT_ATOMS: atom_id res chain seq x y z
N LEU A 1 8.72 -3.84 -10.31
CA LEU A 1 9.53 -5.07 -10.47
C LEU A 1 8.59 -6.25 -10.36
N THR A 2 8.82 -7.31 -11.13
CA THR A 2 8.06 -8.57 -11.00
C THR A 2 8.93 -9.56 -10.23
N CYS A 3 8.36 -10.16 -9.19
CA CYS A 3 9.00 -11.17 -8.36
C CYS A 3 8.35 -12.52 -8.64
N PHE A 4 9.15 -13.53 -8.97
CA PHE A 4 8.70 -14.88 -9.30
C PHE A 4 8.94 -15.82 -8.10
N LEU A 5 7.89 -16.48 -7.62
CA LEU A 5 8.02 -17.59 -6.69
C LEU A 5 8.10 -18.90 -7.48
N ALA A 6 9.23 -19.12 -8.15
CA ALA A 6 9.45 -20.32 -8.95
C ALA A 6 10.28 -21.35 -8.18
N GLU A 7 9.91 -22.63 -8.28
CA GLU A 7 10.66 -23.75 -7.69
C GLU A 7 12.06 -23.90 -8.27
N SER A 8 12.26 -23.46 -9.52
CA SER A 8 13.57 -23.47 -10.18
C SER A 8 13.76 -22.25 -11.09
N LEU A 9 15.01 -21.82 -11.23
CA LEU A 9 15.40 -20.72 -12.13
C LEU A 9 15.63 -21.20 -13.58
N THR A 10 14.95 -22.28 -13.97
CA THR A 10 14.95 -22.78 -15.35
C THR A 10 13.89 -22.06 -16.18
N ARG A 11 13.99 -22.13 -17.51
CA ARG A 11 12.94 -21.60 -18.39
C ARG A 11 11.58 -22.18 -18.02
N ASP A 12 11.50 -23.51 -17.90
CA ASP A 12 10.23 -24.19 -17.64
C ASP A 12 9.67 -23.80 -16.27
N GLY A 13 10.51 -23.70 -15.24
CA GLY A 13 10.10 -23.24 -13.90
C GLY A 13 9.55 -21.82 -13.88
N ILE A 14 10.19 -20.88 -14.59
CA ILE A 14 9.69 -19.50 -14.69
C ILE A 14 8.39 -19.42 -15.49
N PHE A 15 8.28 -20.18 -16.60
CA PHE A 15 7.06 -20.20 -17.39
C PHE A 15 5.89 -20.85 -16.62
N GLU A 16 6.15 -21.86 -15.80
CA GLU A 16 5.12 -22.44 -14.94
C GLU A 16 4.64 -21.45 -13.88
N CYS A 17 5.58 -20.81 -13.16
CA CYS A 17 5.28 -19.73 -12.22
C CYS A 17 4.46 -18.59 -12.85
N LEU A 18 4.75 -18.23 -14.10
CA LEU A 18 3.96 -17.26 -14.86
C LEU A 18 2.54 -17.76 -15.15
N ARG A 19 2.38 -18.99 -15.66
CA ARG A 19 1.07 -19.59 -15.98
C ARG A 19 0.19 -19.73 -14.74
N ARG A 20 0.78 -20.18 -13.64
CA ARG A 20 0.13 -20.31 -12.33
C ARG A 20 -0.11 -18.98 -11.62
N ARG A 21 0.44 -17.88 -12.15
CA ARG A 21 0.37 -16.53 -11.56
C ARG A 21 1.03 -16.44 -10.17
N HIS A 22 2.00 -17.31 -9.90
CA HIS A 22 2.78 -17.34 -8.64
C HIS A 22 3.84 -16.24 -8.60
N HIS A 23 3.43 -15.02 -8.89
CA HIS A 23 4.30 -13.86 -8.97
C HIS A 23 3.57 -12.60 -8.53
N TYR A 24 4.32 -11.61 -8.07
CA TYR A 24 3.77 -10.35 -7.57
C TYR A 24 4.60 -9.16 -8.04
N GLY A 25 3.97 -7.99 -8.00
CA GLY A 25 4.60 -6.72 -8.36
C GLY A 25 5.05 -5.93 -7.13
N THR A 26 6.21 -5.30 -7.21
CA THR A 26 6.64 -4.29 -6.23
C THR A 26 6.98 -2.96 -6.91
N THR A 27 6.80 -1.87 -6.19
CA THR A 27 7.22 -0.52 -6.61
C THR A 27 8.30 -0.02 -5.65
N GLY A 28 9.47 0.34 -6.18
CA GLY A 28 10.59 0.90 -5.42
C GLY A 28 11.39 -0.11 -4.57
N THR A 29 10.71 -0.98 -3.82
CA THR A 29 11.36 -1.94 -2.90
C THR A 29 11.51 -3.34 -3.51
N ARG A 30 12.53 -4.07 -3.06
CA ARG A 30 12.68 -5.51 -3.30
C ARG A 30 12.30 -6.24 -2.01
N LEU A 31 11.02 -6.56 -1.88
CA LEU A 31 10.50 -7.33 -0.75
C LEU A 31 10.19 -8.76 -1.19
N PHE A 32 10.35 -9.70 -0.26
CA PHE A 32 9.78 -11.03 -0.35
C PHE A 32 8.35 -10.99 0.18
N LEU A 33 7.40 -11.53 -0.58
CA LEU A 33 6.01 -11.71 -0.19
C LEU A 33 5.62 -13.13 -0.54
N GLU A 34 5.03 -13.81 0.43
CA GLU A 34 4.40 -15.09 0.23
C GLU A 34 3.04 -15.08 0.94
N VAL A 35 2.02 -15.51 0.21
CA VAL A 35 0.65 -15.61 0.73
C VAL A 35 0.17 -17.02 0.44
N ARG A 36 -0.23 -17.73 1.50
CA ARG A 36 -0.84 -19.06 1.44
C ARG A 36 -2.23 -19.03 2.08
N ALA A 37 -3.07 -19.96 1.67
CA ALA A 37 -4.32 -20.24 2.35
C ALA A 37 -4.42 -21.74 2.71
N GLU A 38 -4.86 -22.01 3.93
CA GLU A 38 -5.22 -23.36 4.38
C GLU A 38 -6.71 -23.61 4.16
N LEU A 39 -7.03 -24.78 3.62
CA LEU A 39 -8.39 -25.24 3.30
C LEU A 39 -8.73 -26.43 4.21
N ALA A 40 -9.60 -26.21 5.19
CA ALA A 40 -9.88 -27.18 6.24
C ALA A 40 -10.57 -28.45 5.69
N ALA A 41 -11.54 -28.29 4.80
CA ALA A 41 -12.17 -29.40 4.08
C ALA A 41 -11.42 -29.81 2.80
N GLY A 42 -10.32 -29.11 2.48
CA GLY A 42 -9.65 -29.19 1.19
C GLY A 42 -10.40 -28.44 0.09
N GLY A 43 -9.83 -28.44 -1.11
CA GLY A 43 -10.42 -27.77 -2.26
C GLY A 43 -9.85 -28.25 -3.58
N LYS A 44 -10.37 -27.67 -4.66
CA LYS A 44 -9.89 -27.88 -6.03
C LYS A 44 -9.03 -26.70 -6.43
N CYS A 45 -7.76 -26.95 -6.73
CA CYS A 45 -6.88 -25.97 -7.36
C CYS A 45 -6.87 -26.21 -8.86
N TYR A 46 -7.45 -25.28 -9.62
CA TYR A 46 -7.57 -25.38 -11.06
C TYR A 46 -6.27 -24.96 -11.77
N HIS A 47 -5.96 -25.64 -12.87
CA HIS A 47 -4.79 -25.33 -13.70
C HIS A 47 -5.03 -24.10 -14.58
N ASP A 48 -6.28 -23.91 -15.01
CA ASP A 48 -6.77 -22.80 -15.82
C ASP A 48 -8.08 -22.23 -15.24
N ASP A 49 -8.53 -21.07 -15.69
CA ASP A 49 -9.80 -20.47 -15.22
C ASP A 49 -11.02 -21.31 -15.64
N PRO A 50 -11.74 -21.97 -14.70
CA PRO A 50 -12.87 -22.81 -15.04
C PRO A 50 -14.07 -22.04 -15.61
N ASN A 51 -14.13 -20.71 -15.45
CA ASN A 51 -15.16 -19.87 -16.08
C ASN A 51 -14.89 -19.65 -17.58
N VAL A 52 -13.64 -19.78 -18.01
CA VAL A 52 -13.22 -19.62 -19.41
C VAL A 52 -13.06 -20.98 -20.09
N PHE A 53 -12.54 -21.97 -19.35
CA PHE A 53 -12.23 -23.31 -19.82
C PHE A 53 -13.05 -24.33 -19.01
N PRO A 54 -14.23 -24.77 -19.50
CA PRO A 54 -15.10 -25.68 -18.76
C PRO A 54 -14.47 -27.04 -18.42
N ASP A 55 -13.50 -27.48 -19.23
CA ASP A 55 -12.76 -28.73 -19.06
C ASP A 55 -11.43 -28.54 -18.31
N ALA A 56 -11.25 -27.42 -17.58
CA ALA A 56 -10.04 -27.15 -16.81
C ALA A 56 -9.77 -28.27 -15.79
N GLY A 57 -8.58 -28.85 -15.88
CA GLY A 57 -8.08 -29.80 -14.88
C GLY A 57 -7.91 -29.15 -13.52
N PHE A 58 -7.97 -29.96 -12.47
CA PHE A 58 -7.72 -29.53 -11.10
C PHE A 58 -7.04 -30.61 -10.29
N ASP A 59 -6.29 -30.18 -9.28
CA ASP A 59 -5.77 -31.03 -8.21
C ASP A 59 -6.59 -30.85 -6.94
N THR A 60 -6.76 -31.91 -6.16
CA THR A 60 -7.31 -31.81 -4.80
C THR A 60 -6.20 -31.44 -3.83
N VAL A 61 -6.37 -30.33 -3.11
CA VAL A 61 -5.34 -29.74 -2.24
C VAL A 61 -5.92 -29.33 -0.90
N SER A 62 -5.08 -29.28 0.13
CA SER A 62 -5.42 -28.70 1.45
C SER A 62 -4.79 -27.33 1.68
N GLN A 63 -3.85 -26.92 0.83
CA GLN A 63 -3.14 -25.65 0.89
C GLN A 63 -2.95 -25.11 -0.52
N VAL A 64 -3.03 -23.79 -0.67
CA VAL A 64 -2.87 -23.06 -1.93
C VAL A 64 -2.02 -21.81 -1.70
N MET A 65 -1.50 -21.22 -2.77
CA MET A 65 -0.70 -19.99 -2.73
C MET A 65 -1.24 -18.89 -3.65
N MET A 66 -0.76 -17.67 -3.49
CA MET A 66 -1.18 -16.55 -4.33
C MET A 66 -1.04 -16.87 -5.82
N GLY A 67 -2.08 -16.53 -6.59
CA GLY A 67 -2.18 -16.81 -8.02
C GLY A 67 -3.00 -18.05 -8.36
N ASP A 68 -3.15 -18.99 -7.41
CA ASP A 68 -4.00 -20.17 -7.59
C ASP A 68 -5.47 -19.79 -7.78
N ILE A 69 -6.16 -20.59 -8.58
CA ILE A 69 -7.61 -20.50 -8.78
C ILE A 69 -8.22 -21.66 -8.01
N VAL A 70 -9.01 -21.34 -6.99
CA VAL A 70 -9.38 -22.31 -5.96
C VAL A 70 -10.89 -22.30 -5.76
N GLN A 71 -11.48 -23.49 -5.68
CA GLN A 71 -12.83 -23.70 -5.20
C GLN A 71 -12.78 -24.55 -3.92
N THR A 72 -13.40 -24.06 -2.86
CA THR A 72 -13.59 -24.77 -1.58
C THR A 72 -15.04 -24.61 -1.11
N ASP A 73 -15.51 -25.58 -0.34
CA ASP A 73 -16.79 -25.50 0.37
C ASP A 73 -16.62 -24.94 1.81
N ASP A 74 -15.38 -24.59 2.20
CA ASP A 74 -15.10 -23.95 3.48
C ASP A 74 -15.77 -22.57 3.56
N ALA A 75 -16.42 -22.28 4.68
CA ALA A 75 -17.01 -20.96 4.95
C ALA A 75 -15.95 -19.91 5.29
N GLU A 76 -14.80 -20.34 5.83
CA GLU A 76 -13.68 -19.49 6.22
C GLU A 76 -12.36 -20.21 5.86
N VAL A 77 -11.34 -19.43 5.51
CA VAL A 77 -9.99 -19.94 5.22
C VAL A 77 -8.97 -19.22 6.09
N THR A 78 -7.90 -19.91 6.47
CA THR A 78 -6.78 -19.27 7.19
C THR A 78 -5.76 -18.76 6.19
N LEU A 79 -5.55 -17.44 6.16
CA LEU A 79 -4.49 -16.83 5.37
C LEU A 79 -3.19 -16.76 6.18
N ALA A 80 -2.11 -17.29 5.62
CA ALA A 80 -0.75 -17.15 6.13
C ALA A 80 0.03 -16.19 5.23
N VAL A 81 0.51 -15.08 5.80
CA VAL A 81 1.21 -14.02 5.07
C VAL A 81 2.62 -13.87 5.64
N GLU A 82 3.62 -14.08 4.80
CA GLU A 82 5.02 -13.85 5.13
C GLU A 82 5.56 -12.69 4.28
N VAL A 83 6.11 -11.67 4.95
CA VAL A 83 6.72 -10.51 4.31
C VAL A 83 8.09 -10.26 4.89
N SER A 84 9.10 -10.17 4.02
CA SER A 84 10.45 -9.76 4.40
C SER A 84 10.90 -8.60 3.54
N ALA A 85 11.22 -7.49 4.19
CA ALA A 85 11.57 -6.23 3.55
C ALA A 85 12.86 -5.66 4.12
N GLN A 86 13.57 -4.86 3.31
CA GLN A 86 14.82 -4.21 3.72
C GLN A 86 14.62 -3.10 4.75
N GLY A 87 13.39 -2.63 4.94
CA GLY A 87 13.03 -1.60 5.90
C GLY A 87 11.73 -1.95 6.63
N PRO A 88 11.35 -1.15 7.65
CA PRO A 88 10.14 -1.39 8.41
C PRO A 88 8.90 -1.40 7.53
N ILE A 89 7.98 -2.33 7.82
CA ILE A 89 6.68 -2.42 7.18
C ILE A 89 5.73 -1.46 7.92
N GLU A 90 5.16 -0.50 7.19
CA GLU A 90 4.20 0.45 7.77
C GLU A 90 2.84 -0.22 8.02
N ARG A 91 2.31 -0.96 7.04
CA ARG A 91 1.15 -1.84 7.23
C ARG A 91 1.06 -2.91 6.15
N ILE A 92 0.25 -3.93 6.43
CA ILE A 92 -0.25 -4.89 5.46
C ILE A 92 -1.77 -4.79 5.50
N GLU A 93 -2.39 -4.50 4.36
CA GLU A 93 -3.85 -4.56 4.20
C GLU A 93 -4.24 -5.86 3.50
N ILE A 94 -5.15 -6.62 4.12
CA ILE A 94 -5.82 -7.76 3.50
C ILE A 94 -7.13 -7.26 2.92
N ARG A 95 -7.34 -7.46 1.61
CA ARG A 95 -8.48 -6.90 0.88
C ARG A 95 -9.32 -7.97 0.21
N ASN A 96 -10.64 -7.77 0.23
CA ASN A 96 -11.60 -8.48 -0.61
C ASN A 96 -12.17 -7.51 -1.65
N GLY A 97 -11.66 -7.57 -2.88
CA GLY A 97 -11.95 -6.57 -3.89
C GLY A 97 -11.51 -5.17 -3.44
N LEU A 98 -12.49 -4.27 -3.25
CA LEU A 98 -12.24 -2.90 -2.80
C LEU A 98 -12.28 -2.74 -1.27
N GLU A 99 -12.75 -3.72 -0.54
CA GLU A 99 -12.90 -3.65 0.91
C GLU A 99 -11.61 -4.08 1.61
N VAL A 100 -11.17 -3.31 2.62
CA VAL A 100 -10.11 -3.73 3.54
C VAL A 100 -10.75 -4.55 4.65
N VAL A 101 -10.42 -5.83 4.71
CA VAL A 101 -10.96 -6.79 5.70
C VAL A 101 -10.10 -6.78 6.97
N GLN A 102 -8.79 -6.56 6.83
CA GLN A 102 -7.88 -6.52 7.97
C GLN A 102 -6.68 -5.62 7.67
N THR A 103 -6.24 -4.87 8.67
CA THR A 103 -4.98 -4.11 8.66
C THR A 103 -4.06 -4.69 9.72
N LEU A 104 -2.86 -5.12 9.31
CA LEU A 104 -1.81 -5.63 10.18
C LEU A 104 -0.68 -4.59 10.28
N ARG A 105 -0.18 -4.37 11.49
CA ARG A 105 0.92 -3.43 11.77
C ARG A 105 1.96 -4.13 12.64
N GLY A 106 3.23 -3.81 12.40
CA GLY A 106 4.35 -4.29 13.22
C GLY A 106 4.63 -3.44 14.46
N PHE A 107 3.74 -2.49 14.76
CA PHE A 107 3.84 -1.51 15.84
C PHE A 107 2.45 -1.18 16.38
N SER A 108 2.40 -0.59 17.57
CA SER A 108 1.22 -0.23 18.33
C SER A 108 1.16 1.28 18.61
N GLU A 109 0.11 1.74 19.30
CA GLU A 109 -0.01 3.14 19.73
C GLU A 109 1.16 3.58 20.63
N ASP A 110 1.68 2.67 21.47
CA ASP A 110 2.80 2.94 22.38
C ASP A 110 4.13 3.15 21.64
N ASP A 111 4.23 2.71 20.37
CA ASP A 111 5.40 2.89 19.52
C ASP A 111 5.35 4.20 18.72
N LEU A 112 4.25 4.96 18.81
CA LEU A 112 4.11 6.23 18.11
C LEU A 112 5.05 7.29 18.71
N GLY A 113 5.53 8.19 17.85
CA GLY A 113 6.43 9.28 18.23
C GLY A 113 6.12 10.55 17.45
N GLU A 114 7.06 11.48 17.36
CA GLU A 114 6.79 12.80 16.77
C GLU A 114 6.89 12.83 15.23
N ARG A 115 6.76 11.67 14.57
CA ARG A 115 6.81 11.56 13.10
C ARG A 115 5.40 11.56 12.53
N ILE A 116 5.07 12.59 11.76
CA ILE A 116 3.82 12.69 11.01
C ILE A 116 4.09 12.36 9.54
N ARG A 117 3.31 11.42 9.01
CA ARG A 117 3.31 11.05 7.59
C ARG A 117 2.11 11.69 6.90
N VAL A 118 2.37 12.41 5.81
CA VAL A 118 1.31 12.95 4.94
C VAL A 118 1.43 12.28 3.58
N VAL A 119 0.35 11.67 3.11
CA VAL A 119 0.28 10.94 1.83
C VAL A 119 -0.90 11.45 1.02
N TRP A 120 -0.72 11.49 -0.29
CA TRP A 120 -1.76 11.70 -1.27
C TRP A 120 -1.70 10.60 -2.33
N SER A 121 -2.85 10.18 -2.82
CA SER A 121 -2.99 9.08 -3.78
C SER A 121 -4.25 9.26 -4.59
N GLY A 122 -4.24 8.81 -5.84
CA GLY A 122 -5.44 8.87 -6.68
C GLY A 122 -5.14 8.73 -8.16
N ALA A 123 -6.19 8.46 -8.94
CA ALA A 123 -6.19 8.53 -10.40
C ALA A 123 -7.61 8.72 -10.94
N GLU A 124 -7.83 9.84 -11.61
CA GLU A 124 -9.14 10.29 -12.11
C GLU A 124 -9.96 9.25 -12.89
N TYR A 125 -9.31 8.34 -13.64
CA TYR A 125 -10.00 7.26 -14.36
C TYR A 125 -9.05 6.13 -14.80
N ARG A 126 -9.61 5.07 -15.39
CA ARG A 126 -8.84 3.96 -15.97
C ARG A 126 -8.35 4.32 -17.39
N GLY A 127 -7.04 4.39 -17.59
CA GLY A 127 -6.44 4.55 -18.92
C GLY A 127 -5.32 5.58 -18.98
N ARG A 128 -5.11 6.16 -20.17
CA ARG A 128 -4.10 7.21 -20.41
C ARG A 128 -4.71 8.58 -20.11
N GLY A 129 -3.99 9.47 -19.42
CA GLY A 129 -4.48 10.80 -19.00
C GLY A 129 -5.12 10.82 -17.60
N ARG A 130 -4.90 9.77 -16.81
CA ARG A 130 -5.48 9.54 -15.47
C ARG A 130 -4.73 10.26 -14.33
N GLU A 131 -3.95 11.29 -14.66
CA GLU A 131 -3.16 12.00 -13.67
C GLU A 131 -4.02 12.86 -12.75
N THR A 132 -3.80 12.73 -11.44
CA THR A 132 -4.29 13.68 -10.44
C THR A 132 -3.16 14.64 -10.10
N ASN A 133 -3.41 15.94 -10.23
CA ASN A 133 -2.45 16.99 -9.88
C ASN A 133 -2.70 17.48 -8.45
N TRP A 134 -1.66 17.36 -7.63
CA TRP A 134 -1.67 17.76 -6.22
C TRP A 134 -0.82 19.01 -6.05
N LYS A 135 -1.45 20.13 -5.74
CA LYS A 135 -0.79 21.39 -5.38
C LYS A 135 -1.29 21.80 -4.02
N GLY A 136 -0.40 21.87 -3.05
CA GLY A 136 -0.81 22.12 -1.69
C GLY A 136 0.28 22.57 -0.75
N ARG A 137 -0.17 22.81 0.47
CA ARG A 137 0.63 23.26 1.60
C ARG A 137 0.16 22.51 2.84
N ALA A 138 1.11 21.97 3.60
CA ALA A 138 0.87 21.48 4.96
C ALA A 138 1.51 22.47 5.94
N CYS A 139 0.77 22.87 6.97
CA CYS A 139 1.25 23.72 8.07
C CYS A 139 1.11 22.95 9.38
N PHE A 140 2.11 23.08 10.25
CA PHE A 140 2.16 22.48 11.58
C PHE A 140 2.23 23.59 12.64
N GLU A 141 1.11 24.28 12.82
CA GLU A 141 0.99 25.46 13.68
C GLU A 141 1.31 25.12 15.14
N GLY A 142 2.23 25.87 15.75
CA GLY A 142 2.69 25.62 17.12
C GLY A 142 3.79 24.56 17.25
N ALA A 143 4.19 23.91 16.15
CA ALA A 143 5.31 22.98 16.10
C ALA A 143 6.46 23.52 15.23
N SER A 144 7.59 22.80 15.19
CA SER A 144 8.61 23.00 14.17
C SER A 144 9.09 21.69 13.54
N ILE A 145 9.33 21.73 12.23
CA ILE A 145 9.89 20.64 11.46
C ILE A 145 11.40 20.58 11.70
N ARG A 146 11.82 19.55 12.43
CA ARG A 146 13.22 19.20 12.68
C ARG A 146 13.86 18.53 11.47
N ARG A 147 13.10 17.68 10.78
CA ARG A 147 13.52 16.91 9.61
C ARG A 147 12.32 16.64 8.71
N MET A 148 12.58 16.56 7.41
CA MET A 148 11.63 16.12 6.40
C MET A 148 12.27 15.08 5.48
N ASP A 149 11.56 13.99 5.22
CA ASP A 149 11.93 12.99 4.20
C ASP A 149 10.81 12.87 3.17
N LYS A 150 11.17 12.71 1.89
CA LYS A 150 10.20 12.63 0.78
C LYS A 150 9.79 11.18 0.52
N ILE A 151 8.53 10.98 0.12
CA ILE A 151 7.98 9.68 -0.29
C ILE A 151 7.58 9.76 -1.76
N ASN A 152 8.17 8.90 -2.60
CA ASN A 152 7.90 8.80 -4.04
C ASN A 152 7.98 10.13 -4.83
N ALA A 153 8.86 11.04 -4.43
CA ALA A 153 9.05 12.35 -5.07
C ALA A 153 10.18 12.33 -6.12
N TRP A 154 9.90 11.70 -7.26
CA TRP A 154 10.92 11.45 -8.31
C TRP A 154 11.08 12.57 -9.34
N ASN A 155 10.14 13.52 -9.38
CA ASN A 155 10.21 14.67 -10.30
C ASN A 155 10.95 15.85 -9.63
N HIS A 156 12.20 16.06 -10.03
CA HIS A 156 13.06 17.12 -9.49
C HIS A 156 12.64 18.54 -9.89
N GLU A 157 11.80 18.68 -10.92
CA GLU A 157 11.29 20.00 -11.37
C GLU A 157 10.08 20.46 -10.56
N ARG A 158 9.45 19.55 -9.80
CA ARG A 158 8.29 19.87 -8.97
C ARG A 158 8.68 20.05 -7.51
N LYS A 159 7.94 20.93 -6.84
CA LYS A 159 8.22 21.31 -5.46
C LYS A 159 7.78 20.20 -4.52
N LEU A 160 8.65 19.85 -3.60
CA LEU A 160 8.30 19.17 -2.36
C LEU A 160 9.40 19.52 -1.37
N GLU A 161 9.16 20.55 -0.58
CA GLU A 161 10.19 21.17 0.26
C GLU A 161 9.60 21.88 1.46
N GLN A 162 10.39 21.96 2.53
CA GLN A 162 10.10 22.77 3.69
C GLN A 162 10.28 24.26 3.37
N ARG A 163 9.36 25.09 3.87
CA ARG A 163 9.42 26.56 3.81
C ARG A 163 9.28 27.11 5.22
N GLY A 164 10.31 27.77 5.74
CA GLY A 164 10.30 28.24 7.13
C GLY A 164 10.34 27.07 8.13
N ARG A 165 9.77 27.27 9.31
CA ARG A 165 9.92 26.33 10.43
C ARG A 165 8.85 25.25 10.50
N ASP A 166 7.70 25.45 9.87
CA ASP A 166 6.46 24.71 10.15
C ASP A 166 5.63 24.42 8.89
N VAL A 167 6.15 24.72 7.71
CA VAL A 167 5.40 24.57 6.45
C VAL A 167 6.14 23.65 5.48
N VAL A 168 5.38 22.77 4.82
CA VAL A 168 5.79 22.03 3.63
C VAL A 168 4.92 22.45 2.46
N VAL A 169 5.54 22.78 1.32
CA VAL A 169 4.82 23.05 0.06
C VAL A 169 5.09 21.92 -0.93
N PHE A 170 4.05 21.52 -1.66
CA PHE A 170 4.14 20.42 -2.60
C PHE A 170 3.39 20.68 -3.91
N ASP A 171 3.97 20.19 -4.99
CA ASP A 171 3.43 20.08 -6.34
C ASP A 171 3.77 18.67 -6.83
N ALA A 172 2.78 17.82 -7.04
CA ALA A 172 2.98 16.41 -7.36
C ALA A 172 1.92 15.89 -8.33
N ILE A 173 2.20 14.75 -8.94
CA ILE A 173 1.26 14.00 -9.77
C ILE A 173 1.20 12.56 -9.28
N THR A 174 0.00 12.01 -9.21
CA THR A 174 -0.24 10.57 -9.09
C THR A 174 -0.96 10.04 -10.32
N THR A 175 -0.70 8.78 -10.66
CA THR A 175 -1.44 8.04 -11.71
C THR A 175 -1.91 6.69 -11.16
N GLY A 176 -2.49 6.70 -9.97
CA GLY A 176 -2.94 5.51 -9.23
C GLY A 176 -1.90 4.95 -8.25
N ASN A 177 -0.75 5.60 -8.15
CA ASN A 177 0.21 5.43 -7.05
C ASN A 177 -0.04 6.49 -5.97
N PHE A 178 0.86 6.56 -4.99
CA PHE A 178 0.86 7.58 -3.95
C PHE A 178 2.21 8.30 -3.87
N GLY A 179 2.16 9.54 -3.38
CA GLY A 179 3.31 10.36 -3.00
C GLY A 179 3.09 10.94 -1.61
N GLY A 180 4.13 11.53 -1.03
CA GLY A 180 4.01 12.06 0.32
C GLY A 180 5.30 12.58 0.90
N PHE A 181 5.27 12.81 2.20
CA PHE A 181 6.45 13.11 3.00
C PHE A 181 6.25 12.68 4.45
N ASP A 182 7.36 12.44 5.13
CA ASP A 182 7.44 12.35 6.58
C ASP A 182 8.03 13.66 7.12
N VAL A 183 7.48 14.18 8.22
CA VAL A 183 8.09 15.23 9.03
C VAL A 183 8.28 14.74 10.45
N TRP A 184 9.39 15.12 11.06
CA TRP A 184 9.64 14.96 12.48
C TRP A 184 9.47 16.31 13.14
N LEU A 185 8.53 16.40 14.08
CA LEU A 185 8.11 17.65 14.67
C LEU A 185 8.63 17.78 16.10
N ASP A 186 9.02 18.99 16.47
CA ASP A 186 9.21 19.41 17.86
C ASP A 186 7.98 20.19 18.34
N ASP A 187 7.73 20.25 19.65
CA ASP A 187 6.66 21.03 20.29
C ASP A 187 5.21 20.60 19.94
N ILE A 188 4.95 19.29 19.78
CA ILE A 188 3.67 18.78 19.25
C ILE A 188 2.45 18.90 20.19
N ALA A 189 2.65 19.08 21.50
CA ALA A 189 1.62 18.83 22.52
C ALA A 189 0.30 19.61 22.34
N ASN A 190 0.38 20.85 21.83
CA ASN A 190 -0.79 21.68 21.53
C ASN A 190 -0.81 22.16 20.07
N ALA A 191 0.01 21.53 19.22
CA ALA A 191 0.18 21.93 17.85
C ALA A 191 -0.97 21.40 16.99
N ARG A 192 -1.27 22.14 15.93
CA ARG A 192 -2.33 21.82 14.97
C ARG A 192 -1.74 21.59 13.60
N PHE A 193 -2.46 20.86 12.77
CA PHE A 193 -2.11 20.76 11.36
C PHE A 193 -3.21 21.32 10.47
N SER A 194 -2.80 21.87 9.32
CA SER A 194 -3.67 22.20 8.22
C SER A 194 -3.02 21.78 6.91
N ILE A 195 -3.74 21.00 6.12
CA ILE A 195 -3.36 20.55 4.79
C ILE A 195 -4.36 21.17 3.83
N GLU A 196 -3.87 22.06 2.97
CA GLU A 196 -4.67 22.70 1.92
C GLU A 196 -4.16 22.25 0.56
N THR A 197 -5.07 21.80 -0.29
CA THR A 197 -4.76 21.42 -1.67
C THR A 197 -5.75 22.05 -2.63
N ASN A 198 -5.45 21.97 -3.93
CA ASN A 198 -6.40 22.28 -4.99
C ASN A 198 -7.61 21.33 -5.07
N LEU A 199 -7.66 20.25 -4.27
CA LEU A 199 -8.72 19.25 -4.27
C LEU A 199 -9.53 19.21 -2.97
N GLY A 200 -9.09 19.91 -1.93
CA GLY A 200 -9.74 19.93 -0.62
C GLY A 200 -8.82 20.37 0.50
N SER A 201 -9.37 20.47 1.70
CA SER A 201 -8.62 20.80 2.93
C SER A 201 -8.93 19.84 4.08
N LEU A 202 -7.90 19.54 4.87
CA LEU A 202 -7.96 18.72 6.08
C LEU A 202 -7.22 19.45 7.21
N SER A 203 -7.80 19.51 8.40
CA SER A 203 -7.15 20.13 9.55
C SER A 203 -7.59 19.48 10.85
N GLY A 204 -6.77 19.58 11.90
CA GLY A 204 -7.04 18.95 13.18
C GLY A 204 -5.97 19.26 14.23
N SER A 205 -6.11 18.68 15.42
CA SER A 205 -5.03 18.68 16.41
C SER A 205 -4.01 17.59 16.08
N LEU A 206 -2.71 17.86 16.26
CA LEU A 206 -1.70 16.80 16.14
C LEU A 206 -1.83 15.76 17.25
N SER A 207 -2.37 16.14 18.41
CA SER A 207 -2.63 15.23 19.54
C SER A 207 -3.75 14.23 19.29
N GLU A 208 -4.58 14.45 18.26
CA GLU A 208 -5.68 13.56 17.88
C GLU A 208 -5.26 12.53 16.81
N ILE A 209 -4.07 12.67 16.24
CA ILE A 209 -3.53 11.71 15.28
C ILE A 209 -3.03 10.47 16.03
N GLY A 210 -3.70 9.35 15.80
CA GLY A 210 -3.34 8.05 16.35
C GLY A 210 -2.79 7.09 15.29
N ILE A 211 -3.03 5.80 15.50
CA ILE A 211 -2.60 4.73 14.59
C ILE A 211 -3.42 4.65 13.29
N GLU A 212 -4.65 5.15 13.35
CA GLU A 212 -5.58 5.19 12.22
C GLU A 212 -5.39 6.47 11.39
N ASP A 213 -5.60 6.34 10.09
CA ASP A 213 -5.43 7.44 9.16
C ASP A 213 -6.50 8.52 9.39
N THR A 214 -6.08 9.79 9.41
CA THR A 214 -7.02 10.90 9.24
C THR A 214 -7.15 11.19 7.74
N VAL A 215 -8.33 10.90 7.18
CA VAL A 215 -8.55 10.89 5.73
C VAL A 215 -9.49 12.01 5.29
N MET A 216 -9.17 12.62 4.16
CA MET A 216 -10.07 13.48 3.38
C MET A 216 -10.26 12.87 2.00
N ASP A 217 -11.50 12.71 1.56
CA ASP A 217 -11.79 12.36 0.18
C ASP A 217 -11.53 13.59 -0.72
N ALA A 218 -10.64 13.41 -1.69
CA ALA A 218 -10.20 14.45 -2.61
C ALA A 218 -10.63 14.17 -4.07
N GLY A 219 -11.48 13.16 -4.29
CA GLY A 219 -11.71 12.59 -5.61
C GLY A 219 -10.46 11.91 -6.19
N GLY A 220 -10.53 11.53 -7.47
CA GLY A 220 -9.42 10.86 -8.18
C GLY A 220 -9.48 9.35 -8.09
#